data_AF-A0A182K5N0-F1
#
_entry.id   AF-A0A182K5N0-F1
#
_cell.length_a   1.000
_cell.length_b   1.000
_cell.length_c   1.000
_cell.angle_alpha   90.00
_cell.angle_beta   90.00
_cell.angle_gamma   90.00
#
_symmetry.space_group_name_H-M   'P 1'
#
loop_
_entity.id
_entity.type
_entity.pdbx_description
1 polymer ?
#
loop_
_entity_poly.entity_id
_entity_poly.type
_entity_poly.pdbx_seq_one_letter_code
_entity_poly.pdbx_strand_id
1 'polypeptide(L)'
;MDAVETKPQISNIPETKIQPVEIEILPVVYDIIRSVEKDPIDNTAKQKESAECSQKVLELQRSLDAARSTIRKLHGIEYSKEEQLRRLESLRKQLALKQQLIKKYKNRLKEKSLTARTMVLQLILRYLANNEQLIQRLADSYPLRRAAQMMLSAYYRSRSIAEQQNLIGMSPERLQQALRSFKSNVQKEIENAKNDLSKKK
;
A
#
# COMPACT_ATOMS: atom_id res chain seq x y z
N MET A 1 -44.20 4.92 -7.03
CA MET A 1 -43.12 4.19 -6.33
C MET A 1 -41.83 4.64 -6.98
N ASP A 2 -41.32 5.79 -6.54
CA ASP A 2 -40.17 6.42 -7.16
C ASP A 2 -38.93 6.15 -6.29
N ALA A 3 -37.95 5.51 -6.92
CA ALA A 3 -36.67 5.20 -6.31
C ALA A 3 -35.94 6.51 -5.99
N VAL A 4 -35.96 6.90 -4.71
CA VAL A 4 -35.15 8.00 -4.20
C VAL A 4 -33.68 7.57 -4.26
N GLU A 5 -32.99 7.96 -5.34
CA GLU A 5 -31.53 7.93 -5.41
C GLU A 5 -30.94 8.89 -4.36
N THR A 6 -30.76 8.39 -3.15
CA THR A 6 -29.94 9.07 -2.15
C THR A 6 -28.49 9.02 -2.58
N LYS A 7 -28.03 10.06 -3.29
CA LYS A 7 -26.60 10.34 -3.50
C LYS A 7 -25.88 10.27 -2.15
N PRO A 8 -24.78 9.52 -2.00
CA PRO A 8 -24.02 9.51 -0.77
C PRO A 8 -23.32 10.86 -0.63
N GLN A 9 -23.86 11.74 0.21
CA GLN A 9 -23.18 12.95 0.64
C GLN A 9 -21.94 12.54 1.44
N ILE A 10 -20.76 12.79 0.87
CA ILE A 10 -19.49 12.65 1.58
C ILE A 10 -19.38 13.87 2.49
N SER A 11 -19.98 13.78 3.66
CA SER A 11 -19.61 14.66 4.77
C SER A 11 -18.14 14.34 5.08
N ASN A 12 -17.22 15.27 4.78
CA ASN A 12 -15.87 15.23 5.31
C ASN A 12 -15.97 15.09 6.82
N ILE A 13 -15.68 13.89 7.35
CA ILE A 13 -15.55 13.67 8.78
C ILE A 13 -14.18 14.27 9.13
N PRO A 14 -14.10 15.40 9.85
CA PRO A 14 -12.82 15.84 10.37
C PRO A 14 -12.27 14.71 11.25
N GLU A 15 -11.08 14.21 10.92
CA GLU A 15 -10.32 13.30 11.79
C GLU A 15 -9.90 14.08 13.04
N THR A 16 -10.83 14.27 13.97
CA THR A 16 -10.48 14.61 15.34
C THR A 16 -9.78 13.39 15.91
N LYS A 17 -8.45 13.46 16.04
CA LYS A 17 -7.68 12.53 16.88
C LYS A 17 -8.22 12.67 18.31
N ILE A 18 -9.21 11.85 18.65
CA ILE A 18 -9.71 11.75 20.02
C ILE A 18 -8.58 11.12 20.82
N GLN A 19 -7.93 11.93 21.67
CA GLN A 19 -7.02 11.40 22.67
C GLN A 19 -7.86 10.54 23.63
N PRO A 20 -7.45 9.30 23.92
CA PRO A 20 -8.11 8.50 24.94
C PRO A 20 -7.98 9.26 26.26
N VAL A 21 -9.12 9.70 26.81
CA VAL A 21 -9.12 10.37 28.10
C VAL A 21 -8.97 9.27 29.15
N GLU A 22 -7.76 9.11 29.67
CA GLU A 22 -7.52 8.34 30.89
C GLU A 22 -8.08 9.14 32.06
N ILE A 23 -9.32 8.80 32.45
CA ILE A 23 -9.96 9.39 33.63
C ILE A 23 -9.68 8.45 34.80
N GLU A 24 -8.67 8.79 35.59
CA GLU A 24 -8.27 8.02 36.77
C GLU A 24 -9.19 8.32 37.97
N ILE A 25 -10.33 7.64 38.05
CA ILE A 25 -11.26 7.75 39.19
C ILE A 25 -10.88 6.82 40.36
N LEU A 26 -10.12 5.75 40.10
CA LEU A 26 -9.81 4.72 41.09
C LEU A 26 -9.11 5.25 42.35
N PRO A 27 -8.08 6.12 42.26
CA PRO A 27 -7.41 6.66 43.43
C PRO A 27 -8.35 7.44 44.36
N VAL A 28 -9.24 8.25 43.77
CA VAL A 28 -10.21 9.07 44.51
C VAL A 28 -11.27 8.18 45.18
N VAL A 29 -11.75 7.14 44.48
CA VAL A 29 -12.72 6.17 45.05
C VAL A 29 -12.10 5.39 46.21
N TYR A 30 -10.87 4.89 46.05
CA TYR A 30 -10.15 4.19 47.11
C TYR A 30 -9.97 5.07 48.35
N ASP A 31 -9.60 6.33 48.14
CA ASP A 31 -9.42 7.29 49.22
C ASP A 31 -10.71 7.64 49.97
N ILE A 32 -11.85 7.70 49.27
CA ILE A 32 -13.16 7.88 49.89
C ILE A 32 -13.50 6.67 50.74
N ILE A 33 -13.40 5.46 50.18
CA ILE A 33 -13.67 4.20 50.90
C ILE A 33 -12.80 4.13 52.16
N ARG A 34 -11.49 4.39 52.03
CA ARG A 34 -10.54 4.39 53.14
C ARG A 34 -10.87 5.44 54.22
N SER A 35 -11.41 6.60 53.83
CA SER A 35 -11.80 7.65 54.78
C SER A 35 -13.09 7.31 55.54
N VAL A 36 -13.99 6.52 54.93
CA VAL A 36 -15.25 6.07 55.54
C VAL A 36 -15.02 4.89 56.48
N GLU A 37 -14.05 4.03 56.17
CA GLU A 37 -13.67 2.87 57.00
C GLU A 37 -12.79 3.24 58.21
N LYS A 38 -12.33 4.49 58.31
CA LYS A 38 -11.44 4.95 59.37
C LYS A 38 -12.25 5.37 60.61
N ASP A 39 -11.98 4.72 61.74
CA ASP A 39 -12.60 5.08 63.02
C ASP A 39 -11.96 6.36 63.62
N PRO A 40 -12.72 7.43 63.86
CA PRO A 40 -12.17 8.67 64.40
C PRO A 40 -11.85 8.54 65.90
N ILE A 41 -10.67 9.03 66.29
CA ILE A 41 -10.15 8.94 67.66
C ILE A 41 -10.81 9.98 68.59
N ASP A 42 -11.15 11.16 68.07
CA ASP A 42 -11.82 12.24 68.81
C ASP A 42 -12.79 13.06 67.92
N ASN A 43 -13.63 13.90 68.53
CA ASN A 43 -14.63 14.71 67.81
C ASN A 43 -13.97 15.71 66.82
N THR A 44 -12.78 16.21 67.16
CA THR A 44 -12.02 17.12 66.29
C THR A 44 -11.53 16.41 65.02
N ALA A 45 -10.97 15.19 65.16
CA ALA A 45 -10.57 14.36 64.02
C ALA A 45 -11.78 13.96 63.16
N LYS A 46 -12.90 13.59 63.78
CA LYS A 46 -14.14 13.25 63.07
C LYS A 46 -14.61 14.37 62.15
N GLN A 47 -14.55 15.61 62.63
CA GLN A 47 -15.01 16.78 61.88
C GLN A 47 -14.06 17.14 60.74
N LYS A 48 -12.75 16.98 60.95
CA LYS A 48 -11.73 17.16 59.91
C LYS A 48 -11.80 16.09 58.83
N GLU A 49 -11.91 14.81 59.21
CA GLU A 49 -11.99 13.68 58.27
C GLU A 49 -13.29 13.72 57.45
N SER A 50 -14.40 14.15 58.06
CA SER A 50 -15.66 14.36 57.36
C SER A 50 -15.57 15.48 56.31
N ALA A 51 -14.86 16.56 56.61
CA ALA A 51 -14.61 17.65 55.66
C ALA A 51 -13.70 17.20 54.50
N GLU A 52 -12.62 16.47 54.79
CA GLU A 52 -11.71 15.92 53.78
C GLU A 52 -12.42 14.89 52.88
N CYS A 53 -13.23 14.00 53.45
CA CYS A 53 -14.04 13.04 52.69
C CYS A 53 -15.03 13.76 51.76
N SER A 54 -15.72 14.79 52.27
CA SER A 54 -16.64 15.62 51.47
C SER A 54 -15.93 16.30 50.29
N GLN A 55 -14.69 16.76 50.50
CA GLN A 55 -13.87 17.35 49.44
C GLN A 55 -13.52 16.34 48.34
N LYS A 56 -13.16 15.10 48.71
CA LYS A 56 -12.87 14.01 47.75
C LYS A 56 -14.13 13.57 46.98
N VAL A 57 -15.29 13.56 47.62
CA VAL A 57 -16.57 13.30 46.93
C VAL A 57 -16.86 14.37 45.87
N LEU A 58 -16.60 15.64 46.17
CA LEU A 58 -16.76 16.73 45.19
C LEU A 58 -15.74 16.65 44.04
N GLU A 59 -14.53 16.17 44.30
CA GLU A 59 -13.52 15.92 43.27
C GLU A 59 -13.95 14.79 42.34
N LEU A 60 -14.45 13.67 42.89
CA LEU A 60 -15.01 12.57 42.12
C LEU A 60 -16.17 13.05 41.23
N GLN A 61 -17.06 13.87 41.79
CA GLN A 61 -18.19 14.42 41.05
C GLN A 61 -17.73 15.30 39.87
N ARG A 62 -16.75 16.18 40.08
CA ARG A 62 -16.14 16.98 39.00
C ARG A 62 -15.50 16.12 37.92
N SER A 63 -14.79 15.06 38.31
CA SER A 63 -14.17 14.11 37.38
C SER A 63 -15.21 13.40 36.53
N LEU A 64 -16.31 12.94 37.13
CA LEU A 64 -17.42 12.30 36.42
C LEU A 64 -18.16 13.26 35.47
N ASP A 65 -18.34 14.52 35.85
CA ASP A 65 -18.98 15.51 34.99
C ASP A 65 -18.08 15.91 33.82
N ALA A 66 -16.77 16.02 34.04
CA ALA A 66 -15.79 16.17 32.96
C ALA A 66 -15.82 14.96 31.99
N ALA A 67 -15.89 13.74 32.53
CA ALA A 67 -16.04 12.51 31.75
C ALA A 67 -17.30 12.54 30.87
N ARG A 68 -18.46 12.87 31.46
CA ARG A 68 -19.74 12.99 30.76
C ARG A 68 -19.69 14.03 29.65
N SER A 69 -19.06 15.18 29.91
CA SER A 69 -18.92 16.24 28.90
C SER A 69 -18.09 15.79 27.70
N THR A 70 -17.07 14.97 27.94
CA THR A 70 -16.20 14.42 26.89
C THR A 70 -16.92 13.33 26.10
N ILE A 71 -17.64 12.42 26.78
CA ILE A 71 -18.44 11.38 26.13
C ILE A 71 -19.47 12.02 25.19
N ARG A 72 -20.15 13.10 25.61
CA ARG A 72 -21.10 13.82 24.74
C ARG A 72 -20.46 14.45 23.49
N LYS A 73 -19.15 14.72 23.52
CA LYS A 73 -18.39 15.25 22.36
C LYS A 73 -17.91 14.14 21.41
N LEU A 74 -18.03 12.87 21.79
CA LEU A 74 -17.61 11.76 20.95
C LEU A 74 -18.54 11.65 19.73
N HIS A 75 -17.96 11.86 18.55
CA HIS A 75 -18.68 11.75 17.30
C HIS A 75 -19.19 10.31 17.10
N GLY A 76 -20.49 10.20 16.85
CA GLY A 76 -21.15 8.94 16.53
C GLY A 76 -21.91 8.29 17.70
N ILE A 77 -21.84 8.82 18.92
CA ILE A 77 -22.69 8.37 20.05
C ILE A 77 -24.17 8.71 19.82
N GLU A 78 -24.46 9.67 18.95
CA GLU A 78 -25.82 10.07 18.56
C GLU A 78 -26.52 9.03 17.66
N TYR A 79 -25.75 8.13 17.03
CA TYR A 79 -26.31 7.16 16.09
C TYR A 79 -26.71 5.87 16.79
N SER A 80 -27.83 5.29 16.35
CA SER A 80 -28.19 3.93 16.75
C SER A 80 -27.15 2.93 16.22
N LYS A 81 -27.02 1.78 16.88
CA LYS A 81 -26.12 0.70 16.44
C LYS A 81 -26.35 0.32 14.98
N GLU A 82 -27.60 0.28 14.55
CA GLU A 82 -27.97 -0.08 13.17
C GLU A 82 -27.52 0.98 12.16
N GLU A 83 -27.68 2.26 12.49
CA GLU A 83 -27.22 3.37 11.65
C GLU A 83 -25.69 3.41 11.53
N GLN A 84 -24.98 3.16 12.63
CA GLN A 84 -23.52 3.05 12.63
C GLN A 84 -23.06 1.94 11.68
N LEU A 85 -23.70 0.76 11.73
CA LEU A 85 -23.39 -0.37 10.86
C LEU A 85 -23.68 -0.04 9.39
N ARG A 86 -24.83 0.57 9.08
CA ARG A 86 -25.18 1.01 7.71
C ARG A 86 -24.15 2.01 7.16
N ARG A 87 -23.72 2.97 7.97
CA ARG A 87 -22.71 3.96 7.55
C ARG A 87 -21.36 3.31 7.32
N LEU A 88 -20.96 2.36 8.18
CA LEU A 88 -19.74 1.58 8.03
C LEU A 88 -19.75 0.78 6.72
N GLU A 89 -20.86 0.12 6.39
CA GLU A 89 -21.01 -0.58 5.11
C GLU A 89 -20.92 0.36 3.91
N SER A 90 -21.54 1.54 4.00
CA SER A 90 -21.46 2.56 2.94
C SER A 90 -20.02 3.02 2.70
N LEU A 91 -19.25 3.23 3.77
CA LEU A 91 -17.85 3.62 3.70
C LEU A 91 -16.98 2.52 3.09
N ARG A 92 -17.21 1.25 3.46
CA ARG A 92 -16.54 0.11 2.84
C ARG A 92 -16.79 0.06 1.33
N LYS A 93 -18.04 0.26 0.91
CA LYS A 93 -18.41 0.31 -0.52
C LYS A 93 -17.72 1.48 -1.25
N GLN A 94 -17.73 2.67 -0.65
CA GLN A 94 -17.07 3.85 -1.23
C GLN A 94 -15.56 3.66 -1.38
N LEU A 95 -14.91 3.09 -0.35
CA LEU A 95 -13.48 2.80 -0.37
C LEU A 95 -13.14 1.80 -1.49
N ALA A 96 -13.90 0.72 -1.61
CA ALA A 96 -13.70 -0.27 -2.66
C ALA A 96 -13.81 0.35 -4.06
N LEU A 97 -14.83 1.18 -4.29
CA LEU A 97 -15.01 1.89 -5.57
C LEU A 97 -13.85 2.85 -5.86
N LYS A 98 -13.42 3.64 -4.88
CA LYS A 98 -12.28 4.56 -5.04
C LYS A 98 -10.99 3.79 -5.36
N GLN A 99 -10.74 2.66 -4.70
CA GLN A 99 -9.58 1.80 -4.99
C GLN A 99 -9.63 1.22 -6.40
N GLN A 100 -10.78 0.72 -6.84
CA GLN A 100 -10.97 0.22 -8.21
C GLN A 100 -10.71 1.33 -9.24
N LEU A 101 -11.19 2.54 -8.97
CA LEU A 101 -11.00 3.68 -9.86
C LEU A 101 -9.51 4.06 -9.96
N ILE A 102 -8.81 4.15 -8.82
CA ILE A 102 -7.36 4.40 -8.79
C ILE A 102 -6.61 3.31 -9.57
N LYS A 103 -6.96 2.04 -9.38
CA LYS A 103 -6.36 0.92 -10.12
C LYS A 103 -6.57 1.06 -11.64
N LYS A 104 -7.80 1.40 -12.06
CA LYS A 104 -8.14 1.62 -13.47
C LYS A 104 -7.31 2.75 -14.09
N TYR A 105 -7.20 3.89 -13.41
CA TYR A 105 -6.39 5.01 -13.91
C TYR A 105 -4.90 4.69 -13.95
N LYS A 106 -4.36 4.00 -12.94
CA LYS A 106 -2.97 3.52 -12.96
C LYS A 106 -2.69 2.60 -14.15
N ASN A 107 -3.60 1.67 -14.46
CA ASN A 107 -3.44 0.76 -15.60
C ASN A 107 -3.48 1.50 -16.93
N ARG A 108 -4.47 2.39 -17.12
CA ARG A 108 -4.58 3.23 -18.32
C ARG A 108 -3.32 4.09 -18.55
N LEU A 109 -2.73 4.61 -17.47
CA LEU A 109 -1.51 5.41 -17.55
C LEU A 109 -0.30 4.55 -17.96
N LYS A 110 -0.19 3.32 -17.45
CA LYS A 110 0.84 2.36 -17.87
C LYS A 110 0.69 1.98 -19.34
N GLU A 111 -0.52 1.70 -19.80
CA GLU A 111 -0.83 1.39 -21.20
C GLU A 111 -0.43 2.55 -22.12
N LYS A 112 -0.89 3.78 -21.83
CA LYS A 112 -0.52 4.96 -22.62
C LYS A 112 1.00 5.20 -22.66
N SER A 113 1.70 4.99 -21.54
CA SER A 113 3.16 5.10 -21.47
C SER A 113 3.85 4.04 -22.34
N LEU A 114 3.37 2.79 -22.31
CA LEU A 114 3.91 1.71 -23.12
C LEU A 114 3.65 1.93 -24.62
N THR A 115 2.44 2.36 -24.98
CA THR A 115 2.05 2.70 -26.37
C THR A 115 2.84 3.89 -26.89
N ALA A 116 3.05 4.93 -26.09
CA ALA A 116 3.89 6.07 -26.48
C ALA A 116 5.33 5.62 -26.76
N ARG A 117 5.92 4.77 -25.91
CA ARG A 117 7.27 4.21 -26.14
C ARG A 117 7.35 3.37 -27.40
N THR A 118 6.35 2.52 -27.66
CA THR A 118 6.30 1.69 -28.88
C THR A 118 6.09 2.54 -30.12
N MET A 119 5.23 3.56 -30.09
CA MET A 119 5.02 4.46 -31.22
C MET A 119 6.24 5.34 -31.52
N VAL A 120 6.99 5.78 -30.51
CA VAL A 120 8.26 6.52 -30.72
C VAL A 120 9.31 5.62 -31.37
N LEU A 121 9.50 4.39 -30.86
CA LEU A 121 10.42 3.44 -31.48
C LEU A 121 9.99 3.10 -32.92
N GLN A 122 8.70 2.87 -33.15
CA GLN A 122 8.14 2.63 -34.49
C GLN A 122 8.35 3.83 -35.41
N LEU A 123 8.22 5.07 -34.90
CA LEU A 123 8.46 6.29 -35.68
C LEU A 123 9.95 6.42 -36.04
N ILE A 124 10.86 6.19 -35.09
CA ILE A 124 12.30 6.20 -35.34
C ILE A 124 12.66 5.11 -36.36
N LEU A 125 12.15 3.89 -36.19
CA LEU A 125 12.39 2.79 -37.14
C LEU A 125 11.84 3.09 -38.52
N ARG A 126 10.64 3.67 -38.64
CA ARG A 126 10.08 4.11 -39.93
C ARG A 126 10.91 5.21 -40.57
N TYR A 127 11.38 6.16 -39.79
CA TYR A 127 12.24 7.24 -40.27
C TYR A 127 13.59 6.71 -40.77
N LEU A 128 14.19 5.76 -40.05
CA LEU A 128 15.43 5.10 -40.46
C LEU A 128 15.23 4.20 -41.68
N ALA A 129 14.10 3.47 -41.76
CA ALA A 129 13.81 2.52 -42.84
C ALA A 129 13.36 3.18 -44.15
N ASN A 130 12.91 4.43 -44.12
CA ASN A 130 12.47 5.15 -45.31
C ASN A 130 13.59 5.97 -46.00
N ASN A 131 14.82 5.88 -45.50
CA ASN A 131 15.97 6.60 -46.06
C ASN A 131 17.04 5.60 -46.52
N GLU A 132 16.99 5.22 -47.81
CA GLU A 132 17.90 4.23 -48.40
C GLU A 132 19.38 4.57 -48.22
N GLN A 133 19.76 5.84 -48.34
CA GLN A 133 21.14 6.29 -48.19
C GLN A 133 21.67 6.08 -46.76
N LEU A 134 20.81 6.29 -45.77
CA LEU A 134 21.16 6.07 -44.37
C LEU A 134 21.26 4.58 -44.04
N ILE A 135 20.38 3.75 -44.60
CA ILE A 135 20.43 2.29 -44.45
C ILE A 135 21.71 1.73 -45.05
N GLN A 136 22.10 2.19 -46.25
CA GLN A 136 23.36 1.80 -46.89
C GLN A 136 24.56 2.19 -46.03
N ARG A 137 24.61 3.44 -45.55
CA ARG A 137 25.67 3.93 -44.64
C ARG A 137 25.73 3.15 -43.33
N LEU A 138 24.58 2.76 -42.78
CA LEU A 138 24.49 1.93 -41.57
C LEU A 138 24.96 0.49 -41.84
N ALA A 139 24.54 -0.12 -42.95
CA ALA A 139 24.95 -1.47 -43.36
C ALA A 139 26.46 -1.54 -43.66
N ASP A 140 27.04 -0.46 -44.19
CA ASP A 140 28.47 -0.34 -44.43
C ASP A 140 29.28 -0.13 -43.14
N SER A 141 28.63 0.24 -42.04
CA SER A 141 29.31 0.43 -40.76
C SER A 141 29.80 -0.89 -40.16
N TYR A 142 31.06 -0.89 -39.72
CA TYR A 142 31.71 -2.02 -39.05
C TYR A 142 30.92 -2.60 -37.85
N PRO A 143 30.38 -1.79 -36.90
CA PRO A 143 29.64 -2.34 -35.77
C PRO A 143 28.35 -3.05 -36.18
N LEU A 144 27.61 -2.54 -37.18
CA LEU A 144 26.38 -3.19 -37.64
C LEU A 144 26.69 -4.48 -38.41
N ARG A 145 27.73 -4.46 -39.26
CA ARG A 145 28.19 -5.66 -39.97
C ARG A 145 28.65 -6.76 -39.01
N ARG A 146 29.40 -6.40 -37.96
CA ARG A 146 29.82 -7.35 -36.92
C ARG A 146 28.62 -7.91 -36.16
N ALA A 147 27.65 -7.06 -35.79
CA ALA A 147 26.43 -7.50 -35.14
C ALA A 147 25.60 -8.45 -36.04
N ALA A 148 25.50 -8.14 -37.33
CA ALA A 148 24.82 -9.00 -38.31
C ALA A 148 25.53 -10.36 -38.47
N GLN A 149 26.86 -10.38 -38.52
CA GLN A 149 27.65 -11.62 -38.57
C GLN A 149 27.46 -12.47 -37.30
N MET A 150 27.42 -11.84 -36.11
CA MET A 150 27.12 -12.54 -34.87
C MET A 150 25.68 -13.06 -34.83
N MET A 151 24.72 -12.29 -35.33
CA MET A 151 23.32 -12.73 -35.44
C MET A 151 23.17 -13.88 -36.43
N LEU A 152 23.86 -13.84 -37.56
CA LEU A 152 23.83 -14.88 -38.57
C LEU A 152 24.45 -16.18 -38.05
N SER A 153 25.59 -16.09 -37.39
CA SER A 153 26.23 -17.27 -36.78
C SER A 153 25.39 -17.84 -35.63
N ALA A 154 24.78 -17.00 -34.81
CA ALA A 154 23.83 -17.42 -33.79
C ALA A 154 22.57 -18.05 -34.40
N TYR A 155 22.04 -17.51 -35.50
CA TYR A 155 20.88 -18.05 -36.20
C TYR A 155 21.14 -19.41 -36.83
N TYR A 156 22.25 -19.58 -37.57
CA TYR A 156 22.58 -20.89 -38.14
C TYR A 156 22.91 -21.92 -37.07
N ARG A 157 23.62 -21.52 -36.00
CA ARG A 157 23.92 -22.40 -34.87
C ARG A 157 22.66 -22.80 -34.09
N SER A 158 21.73 -21.88 -33.90
CA SER A 158 20.46 -22.18 -33.25
C SER A 158 19.56 -23.04 -34.13
N ARG A 159 19.57 -22.83 -35.45
CA ARG A 159 18.84 -23.66 -36.42
C ARG A 159 19.38 -25.08 -36.48
N SER A 160 20.70 -25.29 -36.49
CA SER A 160 21.28 -26.64 -36.48
C SER A 160 20.99 -27.39 -35.18
N ILE A 161 20.98 -26.70 -34.03
CA ILE A 161 20.60 -27.28 -32.73
C ILE A 161 19.08 -27.57 -32.71
N ALA A 162 18.27 -26.71 -33.30
CA ALA A 162 16.83 -26.88 -33.41
C ALA A 162 16.45 -28.09 -34.29
N GLU A 163 17.17 -28.30 -35.40
CA GLU A 163 17.00 -29.46 -36.27
C GLU A 163 17.45 -30.77 -35.57
N GLN A 164 18.55 -30.74 -34.82
CA GLN A 164 19.03 -31.89 -34.04
C GLN A 164 18.11 -32.31 -32.88
N GLN A 165 17.39 -31.37 -32.29
CA GLN A 165 16.50 -31.62 -31.14
C GLN A 165 15.01 -31.71 -31.54
N ASN A 166 14.68 -31.80 -32.85
CA ASN A 166 13.29 -31.77 -33.36
C ASN A 166 12.46 -30.60 -32.79
N LEU A 167 13.06 -29.41 -32.70
CA LEU A 167 12.45 -28.21 -32.11
C LEU A 167 11.62 -27.37 -33.09
N ILE A 168 11.51 -27.79 -34.36
CA ILE A 168 10.59 -27.20 -35.33
C ILE A 168 9.16 -27.61 -34.93
N GLY A 169 8.58 -26.85 -33.98
CA GLY A 169 7.27 -27.13 -33.38
C GLY A 169 7.19 -26.94 -31.85
N MET A 170 8.18 -26.29 -31.21
CA MET A 170 8.20 -26.15 -29.75
C MET A 170 7.01 -25.33 -29.22
N SER A 171 6.29 -25.84 -28.21
CA SER A 171 5.20 -25.11 -27.55
C SER A 171 5.73 -23.87 -26.80
N PRO A 172 4.95 -22.78 -26.72
CA PRO A 172 5.38 -21.52 -26.11
C PRO A 172 5.84 -21.65 -24.65
N GLU A 173 5.34 -22.64 -23.92
CA GLU A 173 5.70 -22.92 -22.52
C GLU A 173 7.13 -23.46 -22.36
N ARG A 174 7.55 -24.34 -23.27
CA ARG A 174 8.92 -24.90 -23.26
C ARG A 174 9.95 -23.83 -23.60
N LEU A 175 9.61 -22.92 -24.51
CA LEU A 175 10.44 -21.75 -24.83
C LEU A 175 10.58 -20.85 -23.59
N GLN A 176 9.47 -20.56 -22.89
CA GLN A 176 9.54 -19.77 -21.66
C GLN A 176 10.39 -20.45 -20.58
N GLN A 177 10.30 -21.77 -20.44
CA GLN A 177 11.12 -22.52 -19.49
C GLN A 177 12.61 -22.47 -19.88
N ALA A 178 12.93 -22.60 -21.17
CA ALA A 178 14.29 -22.46 -21.70
C ALA A 178 14.86 -21.05 -21.50
N LEU A 179 14.05 -20.00 -21.70
CA LEU A 179 14.46 -18.61 -21.42
C LEU A 179 14.69 -18.36 -19.93
N ARG A 180 13.86 -18.96 -19.07
CA ARG A 180 14.02 -18.86 -17.61
C ARG A 180 15.30 -19.56 -17.15
N SER A 181 15.57 -20.77 -17.64
CA SER A 181 16.80 -21.50 -17.31
C SER A 181 18.05 -20.81 -17.88
N PHE A 182 17.99 -20.32 -19.12
CA PHE A 182 19.06 -19.52 -19.72
C PHE A 182 19.35 -18.26 -18.90
N LYS A 183 18.31 -17.49 -18.53
CA LYS A 183 18.47 -16.30 -17.70
C LYS A 183 19.14 -16.63 -16.36
N SER A 184 18.71 -17.70 -15.69
CA SER A 184 19.33 -18.09 -14.41
C SER A 184 20.78 -18.55 -14.57
N ASN A 185 21.11 -19.20 -15.68
CA ASN A 185 22.48 -19.69 -15.93
C ASN A 185 23.42 -18.53 -16.26
N VAL A 186 23.02 -17.62 -17.15
CA VAL A 186 23.79 -16.41 -17.48
C VAL A 186 23.98 -15.52 -16.26
N GLN A 187 22.96 -15.38 -15.42
CA GLN A 187 23.07 -14.58 -14.19
C GLN A 187 24.11 -15.18 -13.23
N LYS A 188 24.12 -16.51 -13.08
CA LYS A 188 25.13 -17.22 -12.27
C LYS A 188 26.53 -17.13 -12.89
N GLU A 189 26.67 -17.25 -14.20
CA GLU A 189 27.98 -17.12 -14.87
C GLU A 189 28.58 -15.73 -14.74
N ILE A 190 27.75 -14.67 -14.87
CA ILE A 190 28.20 -13.29 -14.66
C ILE A 190 28.61 -13.07 -13.20
N GLU A 191 27.85 -13.62 -12.25
CA GLU A 191 28.17 -13.52 -10.83
C GLU A 191 29.45 -14.28 -10.47
N ASN A 192 29.65 -15.47 -11.02
CA ASN A 192 30.87 -16.25 -10.87
C ASN A 192 32.08 -15.53 -11.51
N ALA A 193 31.95 -15.02 -12.74
CA ALA A 193 33.00 -14.27 -13.40
C ALA A 193 33.37 -12.98 -12.64
N LYS A 194 32.38 -12.32 -12.03
CA LYS A 194 32.60 -11.17 -11.14
C LYS A 194 33.39 -11.59 -9.89
N ASN A 195 33.04 -12.72 -9.28
CA ASN A 195 33.74 -13.26 -8.11
C ASN A 195 35.18 -13.68 -8.45
N ASP A 196 35.40 -14.29 -9.61
CA ASP A 196 36.72 -14.68 -10.09
C ASP A 196 37.61 -13.47 -10.40
N LEU A 197 37.05 -12.41 -10.98
CA LEU A 197 37.75 -11.14 -11.18
C LEU A 197 38.09 -10.45 -9.85
N SER A 198 37.25 -10.62 -8.82
CA SER A 198 37.51 -10.07 -7.49
C SER A 198 38.55 -10.85 -6.69
N LYS A 199 38.71 -12.16 -6.96
CA LYS A 199 39.75 -13.02 -6.36
C LYS A 199 41.11 -12.92 -7.03
N LYS A 200 41.15 -12.37 -8.26
CA LYS A 200 42.37 -12.22 -9.07
C LYS A 200 43.01 -10.82 -8.96
N LYS A 201 42.44 -9.95 -8.12
CA LYS A 201 42.98 -8.67 -7.65
C LYS A 201 43.44 -8.82 -6.21
#